data_AF-A0A137PE67-F1
#
_entry.id   AF-A0A137PE67-F1
#
_cell.length_a   1.000
_cell.length_b   1.000
_cell.length_c   1.000
_cell.angle_alpha   90.00
_cell.angle_beta   90.00
_cell.angle_gamma   90.00
#
_symmetry.space_group_name_H-M   'P 1'
#
loop_
_entity.id
_entity.type
_entity.pdbx_description
1 polymer ?
#
loop_
_entity_poly.entity_id
_entity_poly.type
_entity_poly.pdbx_seq_one_letter_code
_entity_poly.pdbx_strand_id
1 'polypeptide(L)'
;MQSADYYYFPPALRVLTLIYLGVLYWSFNLQGLKKCNFPVELILKVRPIKAKSQFRLFFIFCFGVLIPGILTYWVVKDSDYAIHYRHVVSVCFILTFIISIWPTSAVEGELRKRFWKTIFLVTFPTSSTTITFPQVLLADILTSYSRIFGDLVKIIYQIFASFNSDEGVPKTWLDPLQLLTLIFVCLPFFLRFRQCLIEYSQSQYKMKKHLFNAIKYFTAFPVVILSSYVTKNNHLGEQSVWVYLFTNVSWSVKLWLLSILVNSMYSFYWDIYMDWELAPLAAHCTLYSFPYFLRPTLLFEDPLIYYLSIGINFMLRITWTFNLSPHLSLQSAPLAVFLIQWLELTRRWLWVYFRVEREYIDQLRNTAGSPDEINNGATINLENGINLENGEEISLELQRSHTGNPQREENF
;
A
#
# COMPACT_ATOMS: atom_id res chain seq x y z
N MET A 1 -15.95 -22.25 27.82
CA MET A 1 -15.09 -21.07 28.08
C MET A 1 -14.82 -20.41 26.73
N GLN A 2 -15.82 -19.71 26.18
CA GLN A 2 -15.72 -19.00 24.90
C GLN A 2 -14.88 -17.75 25.13
N SER A 3 -13.77 -17.63 24.41
CA SER A 3 -12.74 -16.60 24.59
C SER A 3 -13.33 -15.19 24.54
N ALA A 4 -13.11 -14.42 25.60
CA ALA A 4 -13.50 -13.01 25.81
C ALA A 4 -13.03 -12.03 24.70
N ASP A 5 -12.23 -12.50 23.75
CA ASP A 5 -11.62 -11.69 22.69
C ASP A 5 -12.49 -11.55 21.44
N TYR A 6 -13.56 -12.35 21.30
CA TYR A 6 -14.57 -12.09 20.26
C TYR A 6 -15.39 -10.81 20.53
N TYR A 7 -15.23 -10.19 21.71
CA TYR A 7 -16.27 -9.37 22.33
C TYR A 7 -16.10 -7.84 22.28
N TYR A 8 -15.19 -7.28 21.47
CA TYR A 8 -15.03 -5.82 21.40
C TYR A 8 -15.10 -5.24 19.99
N PHE A 9 -14.62 -5.97 18.98
CA PHE A 9 -14.65 -5.53 17.59
C PHE A 9 -14.81 -6.72 16.63
N PRO A 10 -16.02 -6.93 16.08
CA PRO A 10 -16.32 -8.08 15.22
C PRO A 10 -15.32 -8.24 14.05
N PRO A 11 -14.82 -9.46 13.78
CA PRO A 11 -13.82 -9.70 12.73
C PRO A 11 -14.20 -9.17 11.34
N ALA A 12 -15.46 -9.35 10.94
CA ALA A 12 -15.98 -8.87 9.66
C ALA A 12 -15.93 -7.33 9.57
N LEU A 13 -16.34 -6.62 10.62
CA LEU A 13 -16.28 -5.16 10.67
C LEU A 13 -14.84 -4.64 10.69
N ARG A 14 -13.92 -5.34 11.37
CA ARG A 14 -12.47 -5.03 11.34
C ARG A 14 -11.92 -5.04 9.93
N VAL A 15 -12.14 -6.13 9.20
CA VAL A 15 -11.64 -6.29 7.84
C VAL A 15 -12.24 -5.26 6.88
N LEU A 16 -13.55 -5.00 6.95
CA LEU A 16 -14.16 -3.94 6.14
C LEU A 16 -13.57 -2.57 6.47
N THR A 17 -13.37 -2.28 7.75
CA THR A 17 -12.77 -1.01 8.17
C THR A 17 -11.39 -0.82 7.55
N LEU A 18 -10.54 -1.85 7.57
CA LEU A 18 -9.21 -1.80 6.94
C LEU A 18 -9.27 -1.63 5.41
N ILE A 19 -10.24 -2.26 4.73
CA ILE A 19 -10.46 -2.09 3.30
C ILE A 19 -10.85 -0.63 2.99
N TYR A 20 -11.83 -0.09 3.71
CA TYR A 20 -12.31 1.28 3.50
C TYR A 20 -11.31 2.34 3.94
N LEU A 21 -10.48 2.09 4.96
CA LEU A 21 -9.34 2.94 5.30
C LEU A 21 -8.34 3.04 4.14
N GLY A 22 -8.15 1.97 3.36
CA GLY A 22 -7.37 2.02 2.12
C GLY A 22 -7.93 2.98 1.08
N VAL A 23 -9.25 2.94 0.88
CA VAL A 23 -9.96 3.86 -0.02
C VAL A 23 -9.79 5.30 0.45
N LEU A 24 -9.91 5.55 1.76
CA LEU A 24 -9.69 6.85 2.37
C LEU A 24 -8.24 7.34 2.18
N TYR A 25 -7.26 6.47 2.43
CA TYR A 25 -5.84 6.78 2.24
C TYR A 25 -5.49 7.07 0.79
N TRP A 26 -6.07 6.33 -0.15
CA TRP A 26 -5.94 6.65 -1.57
C TRP A 26 -6.52 8.03 -1.89
N SER A 27 -7.67 8.38 -1.30
CA SER A 27 -8.28 9.71 -1.45
C SER A 27 -7.38 10.82 -0.94
N PHE A 28 -6.77 10.62 0.24
CA PHE A 28 -5.81 11.56 0.82
C PHE A 28 -4.57 11.72 -0.05
N ASN A 29 -4.00 10.62 -0.57
CA ASN A 29 -2.86 10.68 -1.49
C ASN A 29 -3.17 11.53 -2.73
N LEU A 30 -4.32 11.30 -3.37
CA LEU A 30 -4.72 12.06 -4.56
C LEU A 30 -4.90 13.56 -4.25
N GLN A 31 -5.55 13.90 -3.13
CA GLN A 31 -5.73 15.30 -2.74
C GLN A 31 -4.44 15.98 -2.29
N GLY A 32 -3.61 15.29 -1.51
CA GLY A 32 -2.33 15.80 -1.04
C GLY A 32 -1.39 16.09 -2.20
N LEU A 33 -1.23 15.12 -3.12
CA LEU A 33 -0.41 15.31 -4.32
C LEU A 33 -0.94 16.46 -5.20
N LYS A 34 -2.27 16.58 -5.36
CA LYS A 34 -2.86 17.70 -6.09
C LYS A 34 -2.60 19.06 -5.41
N LYS A 35 -2.66 19.12 -4.07
CA LYS A 35 -2.34 20.34 -3.32
C LYS A 35 -0.87 20.74 -3.45
N CYS A 36 0.03 19.77 -3.57
CA CYS A 36 1.44 19.99 -3.82
C CYS A 36 1.75 20.22 -5.32
N ASN A 37 0.75 20.53 -6.15
CA ASN A 37 0.88 20.80 -7.59
C ASN A 37 1.50 19.67 -8.43
N PHE A 38 1.44 18.41 -7.97
CA PHE A 38 1.86 17.28 -8.81
C PHE A 38 0.85 17.00 -9.91
N PRO A 39 1.26 16.77 -11.17
CA PRO A 39 0.37 16.34 -12.25
C PRO A 39 0.06 14.85 -12.10
N VAL A 40 -0.75 14.51 -11.09
CA VAL A 40 -1.14 13.13 -10.74
C VAL A 40 -1.73 12.38 -11.93
N GLU A 41 -2.46 13.09 -12.79
CA GLU A 41 -3.11 12.54 -13.99
C GLU A 41 -2.09 12.08 -15.04
N LEU A 42 -0.98 12.81 -15.18
CA LEU A 42 0.12 12.46 -16.08
C LEU A 42 0.87 11.24 -15.56
N ILE A 43 1.22 11.24 -14.27
CA ILE A 43 2.03 10.18 -13.65
C ILE A 43 1.26 8.86 -13.56
N LEU A 44 0.00 8.92 -13.10
CA LEU A 44 -0.84 7.73 -12.97
C LEU A 44 -1.51 7.35 -14.30
N LYS A 45 -1.38 8.18 -15.34
CA LYS A 45 -2.07 8.03 -16.64
C LYS A 45 -3.59 7.85 -16.47
N VAL A 46 -4.19 8.58 -15.54
CA VAL A 46 -5.64 8.50 -15.25
C VAL A 46 -6.29 9.84 -15.53
N ARG A 47 -7.49 9.81 -16.15
CA ARG A 47 -8.41 10.95 -16.21
C ARG A 47 -8.67 11.54 -14.80
N PRO A 48 -9.06 12.82 -14.67
CA PRO A 48 -9.33 13.45 -13.38
C PRO A 48 -10.23 12.59 -12.49
N ILE A 49 -9.64 12.00 -11.46
CA ILE A 49 -10.39 11.26 -10.45
C ILE A 49 -10.97 12.29 -9.48
N LYS A 50 -12.29 12.27 -9.30
CA LYS A 50 -12.96 13.11 -8.31
C LYS A 50 -12.69 12.57 -6.91
N ALA A 51 -11.60 12.99 -6.28
CA ALA A 51 -11.22 12.55 -4.93
C ALA A 51 -12.35 12.68 -3.90
N LYS A 52 -13.24 13.70 -4.04
CA LYS A 52 -14.43 13.90 -3.20
C LYS A 52 -15.36 12.67 -3.12
N SER A 53 -15.43 11.85 -4.15
CA SER A 53 -16.34 10.70 -4.13
C SER A 53 -15.82 9.52 -3.31
N GLN A 54 -14.50 9.34 -3.25
CA GLN A 54 -13.91 8.26 -2.44
C GLN A 54 -14.08 8.54 -0.93
N PHE A 55 -13.99 9.81 -0.50
CA PHE A 55 -14.38 10.22 0.86
C PHE A 55 -15.85 9.89 1.15
N ARG A 56 -16.76 10.18 0.21
CA ARG A 56 -18.18 9.87 0.36
C ARG A 56 -18.41 8.37 0.58
N LEU A 57 -17.72 7.50 -0.15
CA LEU A 57 -17.82 6.04 0.04
C LEU A 57 -17.38 5.61 1.45
N PHE A 58 -16.28 6.18 1.95
CA PHE A 58 -15.82 5.93 3.32
C PHE A 58 -16.86 6.35 4.35
N PHE A 59 -17.41 7.56 4.25
CA PHE A 59 -18.42 8.04 5.19
C PHE A 59 -19.73 7.25 5.11
N ILE A 60 -20.19 6.87 3.92
CA ILE A 60 -21.35 5.98 3.76
C ILE A 60 -21.12 4.66 4.50
N PHE A 61 -19.93 4.06 4.37
CA PHE A 61 -19.59 2.85 5.12
C PHE A 61 -19.58 3.10 6.63
N CYS A 62 -18.98 4.20 7.09
CA CYS A 62 -18.92 4.52 8.52
C CYS A 62 -20.31 4.68 9.14
N PHE A 63 -21.16 5.51 8.54
CA PHE A 63 -22.49 5.81 9.08
C PHE A 63 -23.53 4.72 8.77
N GLY A 64 -23.38 4.00 7.66
CA GLY A 64 -24.35 2.98 7.23
C GLY A 64 -24.07 1.57 7.78
N VAL A 65 -22.81 1.23 8.06
CA VAL A 65 -22.42 -0.14 8.43
C VAL A 65 -21.60 -0.19 9.71
N LEU A 66 -20.51 0.59 9.79
CA LEU A 66 -19.56 0.48 10.90
C LEU A 66 -20.16 0.91 12.23
N ILE A 67 -20.67 2.16 12.32
CA ILE A 67 -21.22 2.71 13.55
C ILE A 67 -22.47 1.93 13.97
N PRO A 68 -23.49 1.71 13.11
CA PRO A 68 -24.65 0.90 13.48
C PRO A 68 -24.27 -0.53 13.88
N GLY A 69 -23.31 -1.14 13.19
CA GLY A 69 -22.82 -2.48 13.52
C GLY A 69 -22.19 -2.54 14.91
N ILE A 70 -21.30 -1.61 15.23
CA ILE A 70 -20.69 -1.51 16.57
C ILE A 70 -21.75 -1.23 17.64
N LEU A 71 -22.67 -0.28 17.41
CA LEU A 71 -23.71 0.02 18.39
C LEU A 71 -24.62 -1.18 18.64
N THR A 72 -25.07 -1.85 17.58
CA THR A 72 -25.90 -3.06 17.69
C THR A 72 -25.15 -4.15 18.45
N TYR A 73 -23.85 -4.32 18.19
CA TYR A 73 -23.01 -5.27 18.93
C TYR A 73 -23.04 -5.00 20.44
N TRP A 74 -22.83 -3.76 20.86
CA TRP A 74 -22.81 -3.40 22.28
C TRP A 74 -24.15 -3.61 22.97
N VAL A 75 -25.26 -3.49 22.24
CA VAL A 75 -26.61 -3.74 22.76
C VAL A 75 -26.88 -5.24 22.94
N VAL A 76 -26.44 -6.09 22.00
CA VAL A 76 -26.85 -7.51 21.95
C VAL A 76 -25.81 -8.49 22.48
N LYS A 77 -24.57 -8.05 22.75
CA LYS A 77 -23.44 -8.94 23.08
C LYS A 77 -23.66 -9.87 24.28
N ASP A 78 -24.44 -9.44 25.27
CA ASP A 78 -24.72 -10.17 26.51
C ASP A 78 -26.10 -10.84 26.49
N SER A 79 -26.76 -10.89 25.33
CA SER A 79 -28.10 -11.45 25.13
C SER A 79 -28.08 -12.66 24.20
N ASP A 80 -29.15 -13.46 24.23
CA ASP A 80 -29.35 -14.58 23.30
C ASP A 80 -29.38 -14.12 21.82
N TYR A 81 -29.65 -12.83 21.58
CA TYR A 81 -29.62 -12.22 20.24
C TYR A 81 -28.20 -12.06 19.66
N ALA A 82 -27.14 -12.35 20.42
CA ALA A 82 -25.77 -12.33 19.91
C ALA A 82 -25.56 -13.24 18.70
N ILE A 83 -26.28 -14.37 18.63
CA ILE A 83 -26.22 -15.29 17.47
C ILE A 83 -26.83 -14.62 16.23
N HIS A 84 -28.01 -14.00 16.36
CA HIS A 84 -28.65 -13.26 15.28
C HIS A 84 -27.80 -12.09 14.78
N TYR A 85 -27.12 -11.39 15.68
CA TYR A 85 -26.16 -10.35 15.33
C TYR A 85 -25.05 -10.86 14.41
N ARG A 86 -24.50 -12.06 14.64
CA ARG A 86 -23.49 -12.66 13.76
C ARG A 86 -24.00 -12.83 12.33
N HIS A 87 -25.24 -13.28 12.16
CA HIS A 87 -25.86 -13.41 10.83
C HIS A 87 -26.08 -12.05 10.18
N VAL A 88 -26.60 -11.07 10.91
CA VAL A 88 -26.82 -9.70 10.40
C VAL A 88 -25.49 -9.09 9.92
N VAL A 89 -24.43 -9.16 10.73
CA VAL A 89 -23.10 -8.66 10.34
C VAL A 89 -22.56 -9.39 9.12
N SER A 90 -22.76 -10.70 9.02
CA SER A 90 -22.33 -11.50 7.87
C SER A 90 -23.05 -11.05 6.59
N VAL A 91 -24.35 -10.81 6.66
CA VAL A 91 -25.15 -10.28 5.54
C VAL A 91 -24.68 -8.86 5.19
N CYS A 92 -24.53 -7.97 6.16
CA CYS A 92 -24.00 -6.61 5.93
C CYS A 92 -22.61 -6.65 5.31
N PHE A 93 -21.76 -7.59 5.72
CA PHE A 93 -20.44 -7.79 5.15
C PHE A 93 -20.52 -8.19 3.68
N ILE A 94 -21.32 -9.21 3.35
CA ILE A 94 -21.53 -9.66 1.96
C ILE A 94 -22.07 -8.53 1.11
N LEU A 95 -23.12 -7.83 1.57
CA LEU A 95 -23.73 -6.72 0.84
C LEU A 95 -22.74 -5.58 0.61
N THR A 96 -21.99 -5.19 1.64
CA THR A 96 -20.97 -4.14 1.53
C THR A 96 -19.86 -4.54 0.55
N PHE A 97 -19.42 -5.80 0.60
CA PHE A 97 -18.42 -6.32 -0.32
C PHE A 97 -18.94 -6.34 -1.76
N ILE A 98 -20.14 -6.87 -2.00
CA ILE A 98 -20.80 -6.83 -3.33
C ILE A 98 -20.92 -5.39 -3.81
N ILE A 99 -21.47 -4.49 -3.00
CA ILE A 99 -21.63 -3.07 -3.35
C ILE A 99 -20.28 -2.41 -3.61
N SER A 100 -19.20 -2.78 -2.92
CA SER A 100 -17.86 -2.22 -3.17
C SER A 100 -17.29 -2.67 -4.52
N ILE A 101 -17.59 -3.90 -4.90
CA ILE A 101 -17.07 -4.55 -6.11
C ILE A 101 -17.89 -4.20 -7.35
N TRP A 102 -19.20 -4.01 -7.18
CA TRP A 102 -20.16 -3.91 -8.27
C TRP A 102 -19.96 -2.63 -9.11
N PRO A 103 -19.67 -2.73 -10.42
CA PRO A 103 -19.32 -1.58 -11.25
C PRO A 103 -20.57 -0.89 -11.84
N THR A 104 -21.50 -0.43 -11.01
CA THR A 104 -22.67 0.35 -11.49
C THR A 104 -22.35 1.81 -11.72
N SER A 105 -22.98 2.40 -12.75
CA SER A 105 -22.91 3.84 -13.06
C SER A 105 -23.35 4.72 -11.88
N ALA A 106 -24.30 4.25 -11.07
CA ALA A 106 -24.79 4.93 -9.87
C ALA A 106 -23.69 5.16 -8.80
N VAL A 107 -22.63 4.35 -8.79
CA VAL A 107 -21.56 4.39 -7.78
C VAL A 107 -20.18 4.39 -8.46
N GLU A 108 -19.96 5.34 -9.37
CA GLU A 108 -18.67 5.53 -10.04
C GLU A 108 -18.16 4.32 -10.83
N GLY A 109 -19.06 3.67 -11.58
CA GLY A 109 -18.76 2.44 -12.30
C GLY A 109 -17.50 2.48 -13.18
N GLU A 110 -17.17 3.62 -13.78
CA GLU A 110 -15.94 3.76 -14.61
C GLU A 110 -14.65 3.64 -13.78
N LEU A 111 -14.60 4.24 -12.58
CA LEU A 111 -13.45 4.12 -11.68
C LEU A 111 -13.26 2.67 -11.24
N ARG A 112 -14.36 1.99 -10.90
CA ARG A 112 -14.36 0.59 -10.47
C ARG A 112 -13.99 -0.37 -11.60
N LYS A 113 -14.49 -0.15 -12.82
CA LYS A 113 -14.07 -0.90 -14.01
C LYS A 113 -12.56 -0.82 -14.23
N ARG A 114 -11.98 0.38 -14.09
CA ARG A 114 -10.53 0.58 -14.21
C ARG A 114 -9.77 -0.09 -13.08
N PHE A 115 -10.22 0.07 -11.84
CA PHE A 115 -9.63 -0.62 -10.69
C PHE A 115 -9.60 -2.13 -10.93
N TRP A 116 -10.72 -2.72 -11.36
CA TRP A 116 -10.80 -4.14 -11.69
C TRP A 116 -9.92 -4.54 -12.87
N LYS A 117 -9.84 -3.73 -13.91
CA LYS A 117 -8.90 -3.95 -15.02
C LYS A 117 -7.46 -3.97 -14.51
N THR A 118 -7.08 -3.05 -13.64
CA THR A 118 -5.72 -3.02 -13.05
C THR A 118 -5.48 -4.23 -12.16
N ILE A 119 -6.43 -4.61 -11.30
CA ILE A 119 -6.36 -5.84 -10.49
C ILE A 119 -6.19 -7.08 -11.37
N PHE A 120 -6.97 -7.18 -12.45
CA PHE A 120 -6.89 -8.28 -13.40
C PHE A 120 -5.50 -8.35 -14.05
N LEU A 121 -4.98 -7.22 -14.54
CA LEU A 121 -3.64 -7.15 -15.16
C LEU A 121 -2.50 -7.43 -14.17
N VAL A 122 -2.66 -7.04 -12.90
CA VAL A 122 -1.70 -7.36 -11.82
C VAL A 122 -1.74 -8.85 -11.47
N THR A 123 -2.92 -9.46 -11.49
CA THR A 123 -3.11 -10.87 -11.12
C THR A 123 -2.68 -11.81 -12.24
N PHE A 124 -2.97 -11.44 -13.50
CA PHE A 124 -2.73 -12.24 -14.69
C PHE A 124 -1.88 -11.52 -15.74
N PRO A 125 -0.65 -11.07 -15.42
CA PRO A 125 0.23 -10.47 -16.42
C PRO A 125 0.74 -11.51 -17.42
N THR A 126 0.66 -11.24 -18.72
CA THR A 126 1.33 -12.08 -19.72
C THR A 126 2.81 -11.73 -19.82
N SER A 127 3.65 -12.64 -20.29
CA SER A 127 5.09 -12.37 -20.49
C SER A 127 5.38 -11.22 -21.47
N SER A 128 4.43 -10.91 -22.35
CA SER A 128 4.48 -9.80 -23.31
C SER A 128 3.87 -8.50 -22.79
N THR A 129 3.20 -8.51 -21.64
CA THR A 129 2.56 -7.30 -21.11
C THR A 129 3.62 -6.39 -20.49
N THR A 130 3.74 -5.16 -20.99
CA THR A 130 4.52 -4.12 -20.31
C THR A 130 3.85 -3.74 -18.99
N ILE A 131 4.59 -3.90 -17.90
CA ILE A 131 4.09 -3.56 -16.57
C ILE A 131 4.18 -2.05 -16.37
N THR A 132 3.06 -1.42 -16.02
CA THR A 132 2.96 0.04 -15.88
C THR A 132 3.10 0.49 -14.43
N PHE A 133 3.53 1.73 -14.20
CA PHE A 133 3.69 2.28 -12.84
C PHE A 133 2.43 2.15 -11.96
N PRO A 134 1.20 2.41 -12.42
CA PRO A 134 0.00 2.19 -11.59
C PRO A 134 -0.21 0.72 -11.19
N GLN A 135 0.16 -0.24 -12.04
CA GLN A 135 0.10 -1.67 -11.72
C GLN A 135 1.12 -2.04 -10.65
N VAL A 136 2.35 -1.51 -10.77
CA VAL A 136 3.41 -1.62 -9.77
C VAL A 136 2.90 -1.03 -8.45
N LEU A 137 2.44 0.21 -8.45
CA LEU A 137 1.93 0.90 -7.26
C LEU A 137 0.81 0.11 -6.56
N LEU A 138 -0.19 -0.35 -7.31
CA LEU A 138 -1.29 -1.15 -6.77
C LEU A 138 -0.79 -2.46 -6.17
N ALA A 139 0.07 -3.19 -6.87
CA ALA A 139 0.58 -4.46 -6.40
C ALA A 139 1.45 -4.30 -5.13
N ASP A 140 2.16 -3.18 -4.98
CA ASP A 140 2.86 -2.86 -3.73
C ASP A 140 1.90 -2.56 -2.59
N ILE A 141 0.83 -1.81 -2.86
CA ILE A 141 -0.21 -1.55 -1.87
C ILE A 141 -0.82 -2.86 -1.38
N LEU A 142 -1.10 -3.81 -2.29
CA LEU A 142 -1.64 -5.13 -1.94
C LEU A 142 -0.73 -5.95 -1.01
N THR A 143 0.59 -5.74 -0.99
CA THR A 143 1.49 -6.43 -0.03
C THR A 143 1.18 -6.08 1.43
N SER A 144 0.76 -4.83 1.68
CA SER A 144 0.31 -4.35 2.98
C SER A 144 -1.08 -4.91 3.36
N TYR A 145 -1.82 -5.48 2.39
CA TYR A 145 -3.08 -6.20 2.59
C TYR A 145 -2.92 -7.72 2.79
N SER A 146 -1.69 -8.25 2.82
CA SER A 146 -1.43 -9.70 2.95
C SER A 146 -2.18 -10.35 4.12
N ARG A 147 -2.15 -9.75 5.31
CA ARG A 147 -2.90 -10.28 6.46
C ARG A 147 -4.41 -10.19 6.28
N ILE A 148 -4.90 -9.10 5.69
CA ILE A 148 -6.32 -8.87 5.40
C ILE A 148 -6.85 -9.96 4.46
N PHE A 149 -6.07 -10.37 3.46
CA PHE A 149 -6.44 -11.50 2.58
C PHE A 149 -6.59 -12.82 3.37
N GLY A 150 -5.68 -13.11 4.31
CA GLY A 150 -5.82 -14.28 5.18
C GLY A 150 -7.05 -14.21 6.09
N ASP A 151 -7.33 -13.04 6.67
CA ASP A 151 -8.49 -12.83 7.54
C ASP A 151 -9.82 -12.91 6.74
N LEU A 152 -9.83 -12.46 5.47
CA LEU A 152 -10.96 -12.64 4.55
C LEU A 152 -11.33 -14.10 4.33
N VAL A 153 -10.34 -14.97 4.09
CA VAL A 153 -10.56 -16.42 3.94
C VAL A 153 -11.26 -17.00 5.17
N LYS A 154 -10.79 -16.64 6.37
CA LYS A 154 -11.39 -17.10 7.63
C LYS A 154 -12.80 -16.59 7.84
N ILE A 155 -13.07 -15.32 7.54
CA ILE A 155 -14.41 -14.73 7.64
C ILE A 155 -15.36 -15.43 6.68
N ILE A 156 -14.97 -15.60 5.41
CA ILE A 156 -15.79 -16.28 4.41
C ILE A 156 -16.13 -17.71 4.87
N TYR A 157 -15.12 -18.45 5.33
CA TYR A 157 -15.33 -19.79 5.89
C TYR A 157 -16.30 -19.78 7.08
N GLN A 158 -16.11 -18.87 8.04
CA GLN A 158 -16.97 -18.73 9.21
C GLN A 158 -18.43 -18.41 8.84
N ILE A 159 -18.64 -17.56 7.82
CA ILE A 159 -19.97 -17.25 7.29
C ILE A 159 -20.61 -18.53 6.76
N PHE A 160 -19.93 -19.29 5.90
CA PHE A 160 -20.46 -20.55 5.36
C PHE A 160 -20.72 -21.60 6.44
N ALA A 161 -19.79 -21.79 7.38
CA ALA A 161 -19.95 -22.73 8.49
C ALA A 161 -21.13 -22.35 9.39
N SER A 162 -21.33 -21.05 9.66
CA SER A 162 -22.45 -20.54 10.45
C SER A 162 -23.81 -20.79 9.80
N PHE A 163 -23.89 -20.96 8.48
CA PHE A 163 -25.12 -21.34 7.78
C PHE A 163 -25.35 -22.85 7.72
N ASN A 164 -24.29 -23.66 7.83
CA ASN A 164 -24.36 -25.11 7.70
C ASN A 164 -24.42 -25.86 9.04
N SER A 165 -24.48 -25.17 10.19
CA SER A 165 -24.50 -25.74 11.55
C SER A 165 -23.27 -26.58 11.93
N ASP A 166 -22.19 -26.53 11.15
CA ASP A 166 -20.91 -27.17 11.50
C ASP A 166 -20.06 -26.22 12.37
N GLU A 167 -20.15 -26.35 13.69
CA GLU A 167 -19.34 -25.56 14.66
C GLU A 167 -17.92 -26.14 14.89
N GLY A 168 -17.38 -26.88 13.92
CA GLY A 168 -16.03 -27.44 14.00
C GLY A 168 -14.96 -26.52 13.43
N VAL A 169 -14.22 -25.79 14.27
CA VAL A 169 -12.95 -25.18 13.85
C VAL A 169 -11.91 -26.30 13.67
N PRO A 170 -11.30 -26.48 12.48
CA PRO A 170 -10.37 -27.59 12.29
C PRO A 170 -9.02 -27.32 12.98
N LYS A 171 -8.33 -28.41 13.39
CA LYS A 171 -7.23 -28.36 14.39
C LYS A 171 -5.83 -28.72 13.85
N THR A 172 -5.59 -28.84 12.54
CA THR A 172 -4.31 -29.37 12.00
C THR A 172 -3.73 -28.58 10.81
N TRP A 173 -2.42 -28.71 10.53
CA TRP A 173 -1.70 -27.97 9.44
C TRP A 173 -2.07 -28.46 8.03
N LEU A 174 -2.60 -29.67 7.96
CA LEU A 174 -3.21 -30.26 6.77
C LEU A 174 -4.67 -29.84 6.61
N ASP A 175 -5.18 -28.95 7.47
CA ASP A 175 -6.48 -28.35 7.29
C ASP A 175 -6.48 -27.52 5.99
N PRO A 176 -7.36 -27.85 5.03
CA PRO A 176 -7.53 -27.07 3.82
C PRO A 176 -7.68 -25.57 4.08
N LEU A 177 -8.32 -25.16 5.19
CA LEU A 177 -8.51 -23.76 5.53
C LEU A 177 -7.20 -23.05 5.92
N GLN A 178 -6.32 -23.71 6.68
CA GLN A 178 -5.03 -23.13 7.06
C GLN A 178 -4.13 -22.98 5.83
N LEU A 179 -4.08 -24.00 4.95
CA LEU A 179 -3.34 -23.92 3.70
C LEU A 179 -3.88 -22.81 2.80
N LEU A 180 -5.21 -22.70 2.65
CA LEU A 180 -5.85 -21.64 1.88
C LEU A 180 -5.54 -20.24 2.45
N THR A 181 -5.58 -20.09 3.77
CA THR A 181 -5.19 -18.84 4.44
C THR A 181 -3.75 -18.47 4.07
N LEU A 182 -2.81 -19.42 4.12
CA LEU A 182 -1.41 -19.16 3.79
C LEU A 182 -1.23 -18.76 2.33
N ILE A 183 -1.93 -19.43 1.41
CA ILE A 183 -1.93 -19.08 -0.02
C ILE A 183 -2.36 -17.62 -0.20
N PHE A 184 -3.44 -17.19 0.45
CA PHE A 184 -3.96 -15.82 0.34
C PHE A 184 -3.08 -14.78 1.02
N VAL A 185 -2.41 -15.11 2.12
CA VAL A 185 -1.40 -14.22 2.74
C VAL A 185 -0.18 -14.06 1.84
N CYS A 186 0.25 -15.13 1.17
CA CYS A 186 1.38 -15.13 0.24
C CYS A 186 1.05 -14.49 -1.13
N LEU A 187 -0.22 -14.48 -1.52
CA LEU A 187 -0.70 -14.04 -2.83
C LEU A 187 -0.12 -12.68 -3.28
N PRO A 188 -0.24 -11.58 -2.51
CA PRO A 188 0.25 -10.28 -2.99
C PRO A 188 1.77 -10.24 -3.21
N PHE A 189 2.55 -10.95 -2.38
CA PHE A 189 4.00 -11.08 -2.57
C PHE A 189 4.34 -11.88 -3.83
N PHE A 190 3.57 -12.94 -4.12
CA PHE A 190 3.71 -13.72 -5.34
C PHE A 190 3.39 -12.90 -6.60
N LEU A 191 2.33 -12.10 -6.59
CA LEU A 191 1.99 -11.22 -7.71
C LEU A 191 3.15 -10.28 -8.04
N ARG A 192 3.75 -9.67 -7.01
CA ARG A 192 4.91 -8.79 -7.19
C ARG A 192 6.17 -9.52 -7.64
N PHE A 193 6.47 -10.67 -7.03
CA PHE A 193 7.58 -11.52 -7.43
C PHE A 193 7.51 -11.86 -8.93
N ARG A 194 6.34 -12.33 -9.38
CA ARG A 194 6.10 -12.66 -10.80
C ARG A 194 6.24 -11.45 -11.72
N GLN A 195 5.66 -10.31 -11.36
CA GLN A 195 5.80 -9.07 -12.14
C GLN A 195 7.28 -8.70 -12.33
N CYS A 196 8.07 -8.73 -11.25
CA CYS A 196 9.49 -8.40 -11.30
C CYS A 196 10.28 -9.38 -12.20
N LEU A 197 9.94 -10.67 -12.19
CA LEU A 197 10.57 -11.64 -13.10
C LEU A 197 10.21 -11.40 -14.57
N ILE A 198 8.97 -11.02 -14.86
CA ILE A 198 8.55 -10.65 -16.22
C ILE A 198 9.33 -9.43 -16.69
N GLU A 199 9.41 -8.36 -15.90
CA GLU A 199 10.20 -7.18 -16.25
C GLU A 199 11.69 -7.51 -16.47
N TYR A 200 12.25 -8.40 -15.63
CA TYR A 200 13.64 -8.84 -15.79
C TYR A 200 13.84 -9.60 -17.11
N SER A 201 12.92 -10.50 -17.47
CA SER A 201 12.95 -11.22 -18.75
C SER A 201 12.77 -10.27 -19.93
N GLN A 202 11.84 -9.32 -19.85
CA GLN A 202 11.61 -8.30 -20.89
C GLN A 202 12.83 -7.40 -21.10
N SER A 203 13.58 -7.11 -20.04
CA SER A 203 14.86 -6.40 -20.11
C SER A 203 15.99 -7.22 -20.75
N GLN A 204 15.69 -8.40 -21.31
CA GLN A 204 16.68 -9.36 -21.82
C GLN A 204 17.72 -9.71 -20.77
N TYR A 205 17.29 -9.81 -19.50
CA TYR A 205 18.14 -10.12 -18.34
C TYR A 205 19.26 -9.11 -18.04
N LYS A 206 19.17 -7.90 -18.64
CA LYS A 206 20.17 -6.83 -18.47
C LYS A 206 19.92 -5.99 -17.22
N MET A 207 18.66 -5.65 -16.95
CA MET A 207 18.31 -4.77 -15.84
C MET A 207 18.18 -5.54 -14.52
N LYS A 208 19.32 -5.74 -13.84
CA LYS A 208 19.40 -6.51 -12.56
C LYS A 208 18.50 -5.94 -11.45
N LYS A 209 18.14 -4.66 -11.51
CA LYS A 209 17.17 -4.04 -10.59
C LYS A 209 15.89 -4.87 -10.44
N HIS A 210 15.31 -5.38 -11.55
CA HIS A 210 14.08 -6.17 -11.47
C HIS A 210 14.29 -7.52 -10.77
N LEU A 211 15.43 -8.18 -11.01
CA LEU A 211 15.77 -9.43 -10.32
C LEU A 211 15.93 -9.22 -8.81
N PHE A 212 16.64 -8.17 -8.40
CA PHE A 212 16.78 -7.85 -6.98
C PHE A 212 15.42 -7.53 -6.34
N ASN A 213 14.54 -6.84 -7.07
CA ASN A 213 13.17 -6.59 -6.61
C ASN A 213 12.39 -7.90 -6.43
N ALA A 214 12.55 -8.86 -7.36
CA ALA A 214 11.94 -10.18 -7.23
C ALA A 214 12.44 -10.89 -5.95
N ILE A 215 13.75 -10.91 -5.70
CA ILE A 215 14.33 -11.51 -4.50
C ILE A 215 13.76 -10.85 -3.23
N LYS A 216 13.59 -9.53 -3.21
CA LYS A 216 12.96 -8.81 -2.09
C LYS A 216 11.56 -9.38 -1.77
N TYR A 217 10.69 -9.56 -2.75
CA TYR A 217 9.37 -10.15 -2.47
C TYR A 217 9.45 -11.64 -2.14
N PHE A 218 10.44 -12.35 -2.67
CA PHE A 218 10.68 -13.75 -2.34
C PHE A 218 11.05 -13.94 -0.85
N THR A 219 11.77 -12.99 -0.23
CA THR A 219 12.11 -13.09 1.20
C THR A 219 10.91 -13.06 2.13
N ALA A 220 9.71 -12.69 1.65
CA ALA A 220 8.49 -12.72 2.46
C ALA A 220 7.91 -14.14 2.64
N PHE A 221 8.13 -15.08 1.70
CA PHE A 221 7.54 -16.42 1.80
C PHE A 221 8.06 -17.22 3.01
N PRO A 222 9.39 -17.29 3.28
CA PRO A 222 9.90 -17.99 4.46
C PRO A 222 9.33 -17.40 5.76
N VAL A 223 9.14 -16.08 5.83
CA VAL A 223 8.55 -15.41 7.00
C VAL A 223 7.15 -15.94 7.29
N VAL A 224 6.28 -15.98 6.27
CA VAL A 224 4.88 -16.41 6.42
C VAL A 224 4.79 -17.90 6.74
N ILE A 225 5.53 -18.74 5.99
CA ILE A 225 5.50 -20.20 6.14
C ILE A 225 6.03 -20.60 7.53
N LEU A 226 7.18 -20.07 7.94
CA LEU A 226 7.77 -20.39 9.23
C LEU A 226 6.96 -19.81 10.40
N SER A 227 6.36 -18.62 10.26
CA SER A 227 5.44 -18.06 11.27
C SER A 227 4.28 -19.03 11.55
N SER A 228 3.66 -19.58 10.50
CA SER A 228 2.58 -20.56 10.64
C SER A 228 3.04 -21.87 11.25
N TYR A 229 4.24 -22.35 10.89
CA TYR A 229 4.82 -23.58 11.44
C TYR A 229 5.13 -23.43 12.95
N VAL A 230 5.77 -22.32 13.32
CA VAL A 230 6.13 -21.99 14.70
C VAL A 230 4.88 -21.85 15.58
N THR A 231 3.85 -21.14 15.10
CA THR A 231 2.59 -20.94 15.84
C THR A 231 1.93 -22.26 16.25
N LYS A 232 1.99 -23.27 15.38
CA LYS A 232 1.31 -24.55 15.63
C LYS A 232 2.12 -25.50 16.50
N ASN A 233 3.43 -25.62 16.24
CA ASN A 233 4.24 -26.65 16.87
C ASN A 233 4.78 -26.26 18.24
N ASN A 234 4.85 -24.96 18.53
CA ASN A 234 5.28 -24.47 19.82
C ASN A 234 4.05 -24.12 20.66
N HIS A 235 3.49 -25.11 21.36
CA HIS A 235 2.54 -24.91 22.45
C HIS A 235 3.26 -24.32 23.67
N LEU A 236 3.70 -23.07 23.57
CA LEU A 236 4.25 -22.37 24.71
C LEU A 236 3.08 -21.63 25.36
N GLY A 237 2.60 -22.20 26.47
CA GLY A 237 1.79 -21.44 27.42
C GLY A 237 2.52 -20.18 27.88
N GLU A 238 1.77 -19.25 28.49
CA GLU A 238 2.06 -17.90 29.05
C GLU A 238 3.49 -17.52 29.52
N GLN A 239 4.57 -17.97 28.88
CA GLN A 239 5.92 -17.53 29.13
C GLN A 239 6.22 -16.30 28.29
N SER A 240 6.84 -15.31 28.92
CA SER A 240 7.27 -14.09 28.24
C SER A 240 8.18 -14.42 27.05
N VAL A 241 7.97 -13.72 25.93
CA VAL A 241 8.76 -13.82 24.68
C VAL A 241 10.26 -13.81 24.97
N TRP A 242 10.68 -13.00 25.95
CA TRP A 242 12.08 -12.87 26.36
C TRP A 242 12.65 -14.16 26.97
N VAL A 243 11.91 -14.83 27.87
CA VAL A 243 12.37 -16.09 28.47
C VAL A 243 12.50 -17.19 27.41
N TYR A 244 11.58 -17.23 26.45
CA TYR A 244 11.63 -18.21 25.35
C TYR A 244 12.80 -17.96 24.39
N LEU A 245 13.09 -16.70 24.05
CA LEU A 245 14.20 -16.33 23.16
C LEU A 245 15.58 -16.72 23.72
N PHE A 246 15.74 -16.85 25.04
CA PHE A 246 17.05 -17.08 25.65
C PHE A 246 17.27 -18.50 26.22
N THR A 247 16.23 -19.33 26.42
CA THR A 247 16.41 -20.58 27.19
C THR A 247 16.40 -21.90 26.43
N ASN A 248 15.87 -22.02 25.19
CA ASN A 248 16.09 -23.15 24.27
C ASN A 248 15.26 -22.95 22.98
N VAL A 249 15.71 -22.05 22.11
CA VAL A 249 14.95 -21.71 20.89
C VAL A 249 15.04 -22.86 19.87
N SER A 250 13.89 -23.43 19.50
CA SER A 250 13.76 -24.39 18.41
C SER A 250 14.39 -23.83 17.13
N TRP A 251 15.08 -24.67 16.33
CA TRP A 251 15.72 -24.24 15.08
C TRP A 251 14.75 -23.49 14.13
N SER A 252 13.48 -23.89 14.14
CA SER A 252 12.40 -23.27 13.35
C SER A 252 12.16 -21.80 13.71
N VAL A 253 12.24 -21.46 15.00
CA VAL A 253 12.12 -20.08 15.47
C VAL A 253 13.35 -19.26 15.10
N LYS A 254 14.55 -19.84 15.17
CA LYS A 254 15.79 -19.16 14.71
C LYS A 254 15.73 -18.81 13.23
N LEU A 255 15.30 -19.76 12.39
CA LEU A 255 15.11 -19.51 10.95
C LEU A 255 14.01 -18.50 10.66
N TRP A 256 12.92 -18.54 11.43
CA TRP A 256 11.84 -17.57 11.30
C TRP A 256 12.31 -16.14 11.64
N LEU A 257 13.02 -15.96 12.75
CA LEU A 257 13.61 -14.68 13.15
C LEU A 257 14.63 -14.18 12.13
N LEU A 258 15.49 -15.07 11.60
CA LEU A 258 16.43 -14.73 10.53
C LEU A 258 15.68 -14.29 9.26
N SER A 259 14.63 -15.00 8.87
CA SER A 259 13.79 -14.65 7.71
C SER A 259 13.16 -13.28 7.87
N ILE A 260 12.65 -12.99 9.07
CA ILE A 260 12.10 -11.68 9.43
C ILE A 260 13.16 -10.59 9.29
N LEU A 261 14.35 -10.81 9.85
CA LEU A 261 15.44 -9.84 9.82
C LEU A 261 15.85 -9.54 8.38
N VAL A 262 16.09 -10.57 7.58
CA VAL A 262 16.46 -10.45 6.16
C VAL A 262 15.39 -9.70 5.39
N ASN A 263 14.12 -10.11 5.50
CA ASN A 263 13.01 -9.47 4.79
C ASN A 263 12.83 -7.99 5.19
N SER A 264 12.94 -7.70 6.49
CA SER A 264 12.71 -6.36 7.03
C SER A 264 13.84 -5.41 6.64
N MET A 265 15.09 -5.82 6.79
CA MET A 265 16.27 -5.01 6.42
C MET A 265 16.32 -4.79 4.91
N TYR A 266 16.10 -5.84 4.10
CA TYR A 266 16.13 -5.71 2.65
C TYR A 266 15.01 -4.79 2.16
N SER A 267 13.79 -4.97 2.64
CA SER A 267 12.69 -4.10 2.21
C SER A 267 12.84 -2.66 2.71
N PHE A 268 13.38 -2.45 3.91
CA PHE A 268 13.66 -1.10 4.41
C PHE A 268 14.70 -0.40 3.53
N TYR A 269 15.81 -1.10 3.22
CA TYR A 269 16.79 -0.62 2.26
C TYR A 269 16.14 -0.27 0.90
N TRP A 270 15.26 -1.14 0.41
CA TRP A 270 14.58 -0.94 -0.86
C TRP A 270 13.70 0.31 -0.85
N ASP A 271 12.89 0.50 0.19
CA ASP A 271 11.99 1.65 0.31
C ASP A 271 12.79 2.97 0.24
N ILE A 272 13.89 3.08 0.99
CA ILE A 272 14.69 4.32 1.07
C ILE A 272 15.55 4.54 -0.18
N TYR A 273 16.28 3.51 -0.60
CA TYR A 273 17.32 3.64 -1.62
C TYR A 273 16.77 3.46 -3.04
N MET A 274 15.86 2.52 -3.25
CA MET A 274 15.39 2.16 -4.60
C MET A 274 14.07 2.84 -4.96
N ASP A 275 13.11 2.90 -4.03
CA ASP A 275 11.79 3.43 -4.30
C ASP A 275 11.73 4.95 -4.15
N TRP A 276 12.34 5.49 -3.09
CA TRP A 276 12.44 6.93 -2.83
C TRP A 276 13.71 7.56 -3.41
N GLU A 277 14.76 6.77 -3.72
CA GLU A 277 15.99 7.27 -4.34
C GLU A 277 16.64 8.43 -3.53
N LEU A 278 16.61 8.35 -2.20
CA LEU A 278 17.07 9.46 -1.35
C LEU A 278 18.59 9.50 -1.17
N ALA A 279 19.29 8.38 -1.19
CA ALA A 279 20.73 8.33 -0.94
C ALA A 279 21.54 7.85 -2.15
N PRO A 280 21.49 8.51 -3.33
CA PRO A 280 22.34 8.11 -4.44
C PRO A 280 23.82 8.26 -4.04
N LEU A 281 24.54 7.15 -4.01
CA LEU A 281 25.97 7.08 -3.64
C LEU A 281 26.81 8.09 -4.45
N ALA A 282 26.39 8.39 -5.68
CA ALA A 282 27.06 9.31 -6.59
C ALA A 282 26.87 10.80 -6.26
N ALA A 283 25.78 11.19 -5.59
CA ALA A 283 25.49 12.61 -5.30
C ALA A 283 26.33 13.17 -4.13
N HIS A 284 26.86 12.29 -3.27
CA HIS A 284 27.71 12.69 -2.15
C HIS A 284 29.12 13.13 -2.59
N CYS A 285 29.53 12.77 -3.80
CA CYS A 285 30.90 13.05 -4.28
C CYS A 285 31.05 14.41 -4.97
N THR A 286 29.97 15.14 -5.27
CA THR A 286 30.06 16.31 -6.16
C THR A 286 29.52 17.63 -5.62
N LEU A 287 28.71 17.66 -4.55
CA LEU A 287 28.01 18.90 -4.15
C LEU A 287 27.96 19.12 -2.63
N TYR A 288 28.61 20.19 -2.16
CA TYR A 288 28.77 20.60 -0.76
C TYR A 288 27.51 21.23 -0.10
N SER A 289 26.39 21.37 -0.81
CA SER A 289 25.27 22.23 -0.38
C SER A 289 23.93 21.52 -0.16
N PHE A 290 23.90 20.18 -0.07
CA PHE A 290 22.64 19.43 0.08
C PHE A 290 22.51 18.75 1.45
N PRO A 291 21.29 18.59 1.98
CA PRO A 291 21.06 17.88 3.22
C PRO A 291 21.58 16.43 3.12
N TYR A 292 22.32 15.98 4.13
CA TYR A 292 23.01 14.68 4.16
C TYR A 292 22.06 13.51 3.86
N PHE A 293 22.46 12.55 3.02
CA PHE A 293 21.64 11.36 2.66
C PHE A 293 20.31 11.64 1.92
N LEU A 294 20.12 12.85 1.36
CA LEU A 294 19.00 13.18 0.47
C LEU A 294 19.49 13.49 -0.95
N ARG A 295 18.59 13.32 -1.94
CA ARG A 295 18.87 13.64 -3.35
C ARG A 295 18.76 15.16 -3.58
N PRO A 296 19.40 15.71 -4.63
CA PRO A 296 19.39 17.16 -4.88
C PRO A 296 18.01 17.74 -5.21
N THR A 297 17.15 16.97 -5.88
CA THR A 297 15.81 17.40 -6.30
C THR A 297 14.76 16.86 -5.34
N LEU A 298 14.31 17.70 -4.41
CA LEU A 298 13.23 17.44 -3.47
C LEU A 298 12.04 18.31 -3.87
N LEU A 299 10.84 17.73 -4.04
CA LEU A 299 9.63 18.49 -4.34
C LEU A 299 8.85 18.85 -3.08
N PHE A 300 9.06 18.11 -1.98
CA PHE A 300 8.69 18.61 -0.67
C PHE A 300 9.81 19.53 -0.20
N GLU A 301 9.52 20.82 -0.05
CA GLU A 301 10.53 21.86 0.20
C GLU A 301 11.30 21.64 1.51
N ASP A 302 10.67 21.04 2.52
CA ASP A 302 11.28 20.79 3.83
C ASP A 302 11.96 19.41 3.91
N PRO A 303 13.30 19.35 4.06
CA PRO A 303 14.06 18.10 4.24
C PRO A 303 13.61 17.29 5.46
N LEU A 304 13.09 17.93 6.51
CA LEU A 304 12.63 17.27 7.73
C LEU A 304 11.55 16.22 7.43
N ILE A 305 10.70 16.49 6.44
CA ILE A 305 9.63 15.57 6.01
C ILE A 305 10.21 14.22 5.58
N TYR A 306 11.36 14.22 4.88
CA TYR A 306 12.01 13.00 4.43
C TYR A 306 12.66 12.24 5.59
N TYR A 307 13.37 12.92 6.50
CA TYR A 307 13.99 12.27 7.65
C TYR A 307 12.95 11.68 8.61
N LEU A 308 11.87 12.43 8.89
CA LEU A 308 10.74 11.91 9.67
C LEU A 308 10.10 10.71 8.98
N SER A 309 9.96 10.75 7.66
CA SER A 309 9.37 9.62 6.91
C SER A 309 10.27 8.39 6.91
N ILE A 310 11.60 8.54 6.86
CA ILE A 310 12.56 7.44 7.04
C ILE A 310 12.39 6.84 8.44
N GLY A 311 12.37 7.68 9.48
CA GLY A 311 12.19 7.24 10.87
C GLY A 311 10.86 6.51 11.10
N ILE A 312 9.75 7.08 10.62
CA ILE A 312 8.43 6.47 10.70
C ILE A 312 8.40 5.14 9.92
N ASN A 313 8.96 5.09 8.71
CA ASN A 313 9.01 3.85 7.94
C ASN A 313 9.79 2.75 8.69
N PHE A 314 10.92 3.09 9.31
CA PHE A 314 11.71 2.16 10.11
C PHE A 314 10.94 1.65 11.33
N MET A 315 10.34 2.54 12.11
CA MET A 315 9.57 2.20 13.32
C MET A 315 8.37 1.30 12.99
N LEU A 316 7.59 1.66 11.96
CA LEU A 316 6.44 0.86 11.54
C LEU A 316 6.84 -0.48 10.92
N ARG A 317 8.02 -0.57 10.29
CA ARG A 317 8.58 -1.85 9.79
C ARG A 317 8.87 -2.81 10.93
N ILE A 318 9.41 -2.32 12.03
CA ILE A 318 9.61 -3.10 13.25
C ILE A 318 8.25 -3.58 13.80
N THR A 319 7.20 -2.76 13.75
CA THR A 319 5.84 -3.19 14.13
C THR A 319 5.34 -4.35 13.26
N TRP A 320 5.61 -4.35 11.94
CA TRP A 320 5.23 -5.44 11.04
C TRP A 320 5.92 -6.77 11.42
N THR A 321 7.18 -6.72 11.84
CA THR A 321 7.91 -7.87 12.38
C THR A 321 7.21 -8.47 13.61
N PHE A 322 6.67 -7.64 14.50
CA PHE A 322 5.95 -8.10 15.68
C PHE A 322 4.57 -8.71 15.37
N ASN A 323 3.94 -8.36 14.23
CA ASN A 323 2.64 -8.91 13.77
C ASN A 323 2.68 -10.41 13.44
N LEU A 324 3.86 -10.91 13.09
CA LEU A 324 4.07 -12.30 12.70
C LEU A 324 4.52 -13.16 13.88
N SER A 325 4.78 -12.55 15.04
CA SER A 325 5.19 -13.24 16.25
C SER A 325 4.03 -14.03 16.85
N PRO A 326 4.13 -15.36 16.89
CA PRO A 326 3.10 -16.20 17.52
C PRO A 326 3.07 -16.03 19.05
N HIS A 327 4.13 -15.44 19.63
CA HIS A 327 4.46 -15.54 21.04
C HIS A 327 4.09 -14.28 21.84
N LEU A 328 3.77 -13.17 21.17
CA LEU A 328 3.11 -12.06 21.84
C LEU A 328 1.64 -12.45 21.99
N SER A 329 1.10 -12.37 23.19
CA SER A 329 -0.33 -12.46 23.54
C SER A 329 -1.21 -11.39 22.85
N LEU A 330 -0.78 -10.85 21.72
CA LEU A 330 -1.54 -10.00 20.83
C LEU A 330 -2.61 -10.77 20.07
N GLN A 331 -2.50 -12.10 19.91
CA GLN A 331 -3.61 -12.91 19.38
C GLN A 331 -4.84 -12.90 20.31
N SER A 332 -4.62 -12.79 21.63
CA SER A 332 -5.68 -12.50 22.60
C SER A 332 -6.05 -11.01 22.68
N ALA A 333 -5.46 -10.14 21.84
CA ALA A 333 -5.81 -8.72 21.77
C ALA A 333 -6.25 -8.32 20.33
N PRO A 334 -7.50 -8.62 19.94
CA PRO A 334 -8.03 -8.36 18.60
C PRO A 334 -7.88 -6.90 18.13
N LEU A 335 -7.95 -5.95 19.06
CA LEU A 335 -7.75 -4.53 18.79
C LEU A 335 -6.28 -4.24 18.42
N ALA A 336 -5.33 -4.86 19.10
CA ALA A 336 -3.91 -4.65 18.80
C ALA A 336 -3.54 -5.19 17.42
N VAL A 337 -4.08 -6.36 17.04
CA VAL A 337 -3.94 -6.90 15.67
C VAL A 337 -4.53 -5.94 14.63
N PHE A 338 -5.69 -5.35 14.91
CA PHE A 338 -6.29 -4.33 14.05
C PHE A 338 -5.40 -3.09 13.93
N LEU A 339 -4.91 -2.55 15.05
CA LEU A 339 -4.03 -1.37 15.05
C LEU A 339 -2.75 -1.61 14.28
N ILE A 340 -2.12 -2.78 14.41
CA ILE A 340 -0.92 -3.13 13.66
C ILE A 340 -1.21 -3.19 12.14
N GLN A 341 -2.33 -3.78 11.73
CA GLN A 341 -2.74 -3.78 10.32
C GLN A 341 -3.01 -2.37 9.81
N TRP A 342 -3.66 -1.52 10.61
CA TRP A 342 -3.89 -0.12 10.27
C TRP A 342 -2.58 0.67 10.15
N LEU A 343 -1.62 0.44 11.04
CA LEU A 343 -0.29 1.04 10.98
C LEU A 343 0.47 0.62 9.73
N GLU A 344 0.36 -0.64 9.29
CA GLU A 344 0.96 -1.10 8.02
C GLU A 344 0.32 -0.40 6.79
N LEU A 345 -1.01 -0.19 6.80
CA LEU A 345 -1.68 0.62 5.77
C LEU A 345 -1.20 2.08 5.78
N THR A 346 -0.98 2.65 6.97
CA THR A 346 -0.51 4.03 7.16
C THR A 346 0.92 4.19 6.65
N ARG A 347 1.79 3.21 6.91
CA ARG A 347 3.17 3.17 6.38
C ARG A 347 3.17 3.20 4.86
N ARG A 348 2.32 2.38 4.23
CA ARG A 348 2.20 2.33 2.77
C ARG A 348 1.59 3.61 2.19
N TRP A 349 0.60 4.18 2.86
CA TRP A 349 0.02 5.49 2.51
C TRP A 349 1.10 6.56 2.42
N LEU A 350 1.95 6.68 3.46
CA LEU A 350 3.09 7.60 3.47
C LEU A 350 4.07 7.31 2.31
N TRP A 351 4.42 6.04 2.11
CA TRP A 351 5.33 5.61 1.04
C TRP A 351 4.86 6.01 -0.36
N VAL A 352 3.54 6.08 -0.62
CA VAL A 352 3.00 6.44 -1.95
C VAL A 352 3.41 7.86 -2.36
N TYR A 353 3.44 8.83 -1.43
CA TYR A 353 3.84 10.20 -1.76
C TYR A 353 5.24 10.27 -2.37
N PHE A 354 6.22 9.71 -1.67
CA PHE A 354 7.62 9.70 -2.12
C PHE A 354 7.83 8.81 -3.35
N ARG A 355 7.06 7.71 -3.47
CA ARG A 355 7.12 6.86 -4.65
C ARG A 355 6.62 7.58 -5.91
N VAL A 356 5.51 8.31 -5.80
CA VAL A 356 4.94 9.10 -6.91
C VAL A 356 5.86 10.27 -7.25
N GLU A 357 6.40 10.95 -6.23
CA GLU A 357 7.36 12.02 -6.41
C GLU A 357 8.60 11.55 -7.18
N ARG A 358 9.20 10.41 -6.77
CA ARG A 358 10.34 9.83 -7.46
C ARG A 358 10.01 9.51 -8.92
N GLU A 359 8.85 8.91 -9.18
CA GLU A 359 8.41 8.59 -10.55
C GLU A 359 8.27 9.86 -11.41
N TYR A 360 7.75 10.93 -10.84
CA TYR A 360 7.65 12.21 -11.51
C TYR A 360 9.02 12.79 -11.90
N ILE A 361 9.98 12.77 -10.97
CA ILE A 361 11.36 13.21 -11.24
C ILE A 361 12.00 12.37 -12.35
N ASP A 362 11.78 11.05 -12.34
CA ASP A 362 12.30 10.14 -13.37
C ASP A 362 11.75 10.50 -14.77
N GLN A 363 10.45 10.81 -14.86
CA GLN A 363 9.82 11.27 -16.10
C GLN A 363 10.35 12.64 -16.57
N LEU A 364 10.59 13.58 -15.66
CA LEU A 364 11.21 14.88 -15.98
C LEU A 364 12.64 14.74 -16.50
N ARG A 365 13.44 13.85 -15.90
CA ARG A 365 14.82 13.60 -16.37
C ARG A 365 14.83 12.98 -17.77
N ASN A 366 13.93 12.05 -18.05
CA ASN A 366 13.85 11.39 -19.35
C ASN A 366 13.39 12.34 -20.47
N THR A 367 12.56 13.33 -20.16
CA THR A 367 12.13 14.36 -21.12
C THR A 367 13.21 15.41 -21.35
N ALA A 368 13.90 15.88 -20.30
CA ALA A 368 14.99 16.84 -20.42
C ALA A 368 16.26 16.27 -21.10
N GLY A 369 16.47 14.96 -21.04
CA GLY A 369 17.64 14.27 -21.60
C GLY A 369 17.55 13.88 -23.08
N SER A 370 16.46 14.22 -23.78
CA SER A 370 16.30 13.98 -25.22
C SER A 370 16.68 15.25 -26.02
N PRO A 371 17.85 15.32 -26.68
CA PRO A 371 18.29 16.52 -27.39
C PRO A 371 17.44 16.84 -28.64
N ASP A 372 16.63 15.90 -29.11
CA ASP A 372 15.90 16.01 -30.38
C ASP A 372 14.59 16.81 -30.27
N GLU A 373 14.05 17.03 -29.06
CA GLU A 373 12.83 17.82 -28.86
C GLU A 373 13.10 19.31 -28.56
N ILE A 374 14.35 19.69 -28.29
CA ILE A 374 14.72 21.10 -28.04
C ILE A 374 14.93 21.86 -29.35
N ASN A 375 15.27 21.18 -30.45
CA ASN A 375 15.50 21.81 -31.76
C ASN A 375 14.27 21.88 -32.67
N ASN A 376 13.23 21.10 -32.41
CA ASN A 376 11.93 21.29 -33.03
C ASN A 376 11.04 21.96 -32.00
N GLY A 377 10.80 23.26 -32.14
CA GLY A 377 9.99 24.08 -31.23
C GLY A 377 8.62 23.46 -30.93
N ALA A 378 8.60 22.51 -30.00
CA ALA A 378 7.41 21.91 -29.46
C ALA A 378 6.96 22.82 -28.31
N THR A 379 6.28 23.90 -28.68
CA THR A 379 5.11 24.31 -27.91
C THR A 379 4.28 23.05 -27.70
N ILE A 380 4.36 22.50 -26.49
CA ILE A 380 3.43 21.48 -26.03
C ILE A 380 2.05 22.11 -26.23
N ASN A 381 1.29 21.59 -27.20
CA ASN A 381 -0.11 21.96 -27.40
C ASN A 381 -0.89 21.58 -26.14
N LEU A 382 -0.94 22.52 -25.19
CA LEU A 382 -1.81 22.55 -24.03
C LEU A 382 -3.25 22.97 -24.40
N GLU A 383 -3.59 23.06 -25.69
CA GLU A 383 -4.84 23.66 -26.17
C GLU A 383 -6.02 22.72 -26.36
N ASN A 384 -5.92 21.42 -26.05
CA ASN A 384 -7.09 20.55 -26.08
C ASN A 384 -7.66 20.31 -24.68
N GLY A 385 -8.26 21.39 -24.16
CA GLY A 385 -9.30 21.34 -23.14
C GLY A 385 -8.98 22.14 -21.90
N ILE A 386 -9.13 23.47 -21.97
CA ILE A 386 -9.72 24.38 -20.97
C ILE A 386 -9.56 25.81 -21.53
N ASN A 387 -10.67 26.44 -21.92
CA ASN A 387 -10.71 27.89 -22.11
C ASN A 387 -10.54 28.57 -20.74
N LEU A 388 -9.46 29.33 -20.55
CA LEU A 388 -9.34 30.32 -19.48
C LEU A 388 -8.73 31.60 -20.09
N GLU A 389 -9.56 32.63 -20.21
CA GLU A 389 -9.36 33.93 -20.87
C GLU A 389 -8.24 34.85 -20.29
N ASN A 390 -7.30 34.35 -19.48
CA ASN A 390 -6.35 35.23 -18.77
C ASN A 390 -4.88 35.08 -19.24
N GLY A 391 -4.64 34.41 -20.37
CA GLY A 391 -3.29 34.14 -20.88
C GLY A 391 -2.63 35.27 -21.69
N GLU A 392 -3.40 36.25 -22.17
CA GLU A 392 -2.90 37.34 -23.01
C GLU A 392 -2.22 38.47 -22.22
N GLU A 393 -2.54 38.63 -20.92
CA GLU A 393 -1.97 39.72 -20.12
C GLU A 393 -0.52 39.43 -19.69
N ILE A 394 -0.18 38.16 -19.45
CA ILE A 394 1.15 37.74 -18.97
C ILE A 394 2.17 37.70 -20.13
N SER A 395 1.73 37.41 -21.35
CA SER A 395 2.59 37.32 -22.53
C SER A 395 3.04 38.71 -23.02
N LEU A 396 2.24 39.76 -22.80
CA LEU A 396 2.60 41.15 -23.13
C LEU A 396 3.59 41.77 -22.13
N GLU A 397 3.56 41.37 -20.86
CA GLU A 397 4.52 41.86 -19.85
C GLU A 397 5.92 41.28 -20.05
N LEU A 398 6.03 40.01 -20.48
CA LEU A 398 7.31 39.36 -20.79
C LEU A 398 7.95 39.87 -22.11
N GLN A 399 7.15 40.34 -23.07
CA GLN A 399 7.70 40.96 -24.29
C GLN A 399 8.27 42.37 -24.05
N ARG A 400 7.75 43.12 -23.07
CA ARG A 400 8.32 44.43 -22.70
C ARG A 400 9.64 44.33 -21.95
N SER A 401 9.91 43.24 -21.21
CA SER A 401 11.17 43.11 -20.46
C SER A 401 12.38 42.70 -21.31
N HIS A 402 12.17 42.18 -22.52
CA HIS A 402 13.25 41.66 -23.38
C HIS A 402 13.71 42.58 -24.51
N THR A 403 13.10 43.76 -24.66
CA THR A 403 13.52 44.76 -25.67
C THR A 403 14.19 45.99 -25.03
N GLY A 404 15.19 45.74 -24.18
CA GLY A 404 16.11 46.78 -23.68
C GLY A 404 17.41 46.79 -24.50
N ASN A 405 17.47 47.68 -25.50
CA ASN A 405 18.57 47.84 -26.45
C ASN A 405 19.85 48.42 -25.78
N PRO A 406 21.06 47.86 -26.00
CA PRO A 406 22.32 48.51 -25.64
C PRO A 406 22.96 49.17 -26.87
N GLN A 407 23.09 50.50 -26.89
CA GLN A 407 24.32 51.25 -27.28
C GLN A 407 24.12 52.76 -27.52
N ARG A 408 25.13 53.52 -27.03
CA ARG A 408 25.67 54.85 -27.46
C ARG A 408 24.83 56.12 -27.24
N GLU A 409 25.38 57.08 -26.49
CA GLU A 409 26.16 58.21 -27.05
C GLU A 409 26.84 59.06 -25.95
N GLU A 410 28.01 59.59 -26.31
CA GLU A 410 28.80 60.60 -25.62
C GLU A 410 28.08 61.96 -25.56
N ASN A 411 28.26 62.73 -24.48
CA ASN A 411 28.55 64.18 -24.46
C ASN A 411 28.15 64.82 -23.11
N PHE A 412 29.18 65.10 -22.30
CA PHE A 412 29.47 66.27 -21.44
C PHE A 412 30.25 65.86 -20.18
#